data_AF-A0A1I4RZB6-F1
#
_entry.id   AF-A0A1I4RZB6-F1
#
_cell.length_a   1.000
_cell.length_b   1.000
_cell.length_c   1.000
_cell.angle_alpha   90.00
_cell.angle_beta   90.00
_cell.angle_gamma   90.00
#
_symmetry.space_group_name_H-M   'P 1'
#
loop_
_entity.id
_entity.type
_entity.pdbx_description
1 polymer ?
#
loop_
_entity_poly.entity_id
_entity_poly.type
_entity_poly.pdbx_seq_one_letter_code
_entity_poly.pdbx_strand_id
1 'polypeptide(L)'
;MSTDPGRGDPPAPQYYRPGPSSGTYPQYPQNPFPQGWTPGTAPGPYPQQPAPAGPQWNTAGAGGSGPPAGLGGTPPATAPRPRQLVLGLILLLAAALPFVLMGVAAMVTPVDESILDQAGIPRAELDALMAQAGMSFEQLAQMVRVMGAIFLALALVYAVLAVVAFRGAGGARLALAVLTGVYGLPLLLMMAPTLPLFAVLVLAVAAFGLVQLYSRPAKEWYAARKVGAAQRSG
;
A
#
# COMPACT_ATOMS: atom_id res chain seq x y z
N MET A 1 37.63 -45.46 -23.19
CA MET A 1 37.38 -44.51 -24.30
C MET A 1 35.93 -44.06 -24.13
N SER A 2 35.61 -43.11 -23.25
CA SER A 2 35.72 -41.63 -23.37
C SER A 2 35.08 -41.09 -24.65
N THR A 3 33.88 -40.48 -24.53
CA THR A 3 33.62 -39.04 -24.80
C THR A 3 32.14 -38.75 -24.52
N ASP A 4 31.90 -37.97 -23.47
CA ASP A 4 30.61 -37.37 -23.11
C ASP A 4 30.60 -35.92 -23.64
N PRO A 5 29.79 -35.57 -24.65
CA PRO A 5 29.71 -34.22 -25.17
C PRO A 5 28.48 -33.48 -24.62
N GLY A 6 28.72 -32.34 -23.98
CA GLY A 6 27.75 -31.24 -23.98
C GLY A 6 27.17 -30.84 -22.63
N ARG A 7 28.03 -30.52 -21.67
CA ARG A 7 27.64 -29.68 -20.52
C ARG A 7 27.60 -28.22 -20.99
N GLY A 8 26.40 -27.74 -21.35
CA GLY A 8 26.16 -26.34 -21.70
C GLY A 8 26.17 -25.47 -20.45
N ASP A 9 27.06 -24.48 -20.42
CA ASP A 9 27.12 -23.48 -19.36
C ASP A 9 25.87 -22.57 -19.38
N PRO A 10 25.34 -22.18 -18.20
CA PRO A 10 24.24 -21.22 -18.13
C PRO A 10 24.69 -19.83 -18.58
N PRO A 11 23.88 -19.09 -19.37
CA PRO A 11 24.24 -17.78 -19.87
C PRO A 11 24.43 -16.78 -18.73
N ALA A 12 25.51 -15.99 -18.82
CA ALA A 12 25.84 -14.95 -17.85
C ALA A 12 24.72 -13.90 -17.73
N PRO A 13 24.46 -13.35 -16.52
CA PRO A 13 23.43 -12.34 -16.31
C PRO A 13 23.79 -11.06 -17.06
N GLN A 14 22.96 -10.70 -18.06
CA GLN A 14 23.08 -9.43 -18.77
C GLN A 14 22.64 -8.30 -17.85
N TYR A 15 23.60 -7.48 -17.44
CA TYR A 15 23.33 -6.22 -16.74
C TYR A 15 22.63 -5.27 -17.70
N TYR A 16 21.39 -4.93 -17.37
CA TYR A 16 20.59 -3.92 -18.06
C TYR A 16 21.33 -2.58 -18.04
N ARG A 17 21.87 -2.18 -19.19
CA ARG A 17 22.47 -0.85 -19.41
C ARG A 17 21.34 0.15 -19.65
N PRO A 18 21.09 1.13 -18.77
CA PRO A 18 20.11 2.17 -19.03
C PRO A 18 20.52 2.92 -20.30
N GLY A 19 19.63 2.94 -21.30
CA GLY A 19 19.82 3.68 -22.53
C GLY A 19 19.97 5.19 -22.28
N PRO A 20 20.52 5.94 -23.26
CA PRO A 20 20.64 7.38 -23.15
C PRO A 20 19.25 8.00 -22.95
N SER A 21 19.07 8.70 -21.83
CA SER A 21 17.86 9.46 -21.57
C SER A 21 17.69 10.49 -22.69
N SER A 22 16.70 10.30 -23.55
CA SER A 22 16.20 11.33 -24.45
C SER A 22 15.60 12.44 -23.59
N GLY A 23 16.46 13.35 -23.16
CA GLY A 23 16.13 14.47 -22.31
C GLY A 23 15.26 15.47 -23.04
N THR A 24 13.95 15.22 -23.04
CA THR A 24 12.95 16.23 -23.38
C THR A 24 12.75 17.08 -22.13
N TYR A 25 13.68 18.01 -21.89
CA TYR A 25 13.46 19.07 -20.92
C TYR A 25 12.34 19.98 -21.42
N PRO A 26 11.38 20.39 -20.58
CA PRO A 26 10.43 21.44 -20.92
C PRO A 26 11.21 22.71 -21.28
N GLN A 27 11.11 23.17 -22.53
CA GLN A 27 11.59 24.48 -22.92
C GLN A 27 10.79 25.53 -22.16
N TYR A 28 11.45 26.25 -21.26
CA TYR A 28 10.88 27.44 -20.66
C TYR A 28 10.71 28.52 -21.74
N PRO A 29 9.66 29.36 -21.65
CA PRO A 29 9.45 30.46 -22.57
C PRO A 29 10.67 31.38 -22.62
N GLN A 30 11.18 31.57 -23.82
CA GLN A 30 12.28 32.46 -24.12
C GLN A 30 11.84 33.90 -23.83
N ASN A 31 12.50 34.53 -22.86
CA ASN A 31 12.15 35.87 -22.37
C ASN A 31 12.39 36.91 -23.50
N PRO A 32 11.38 37.70 -23.92
CA PRO A 32 11.53 38.71 -24.96
C PRO A 32 12.11 39.98 -24.34
N PHE A 33 13.43 40.12 -24.32
CA PHE A 33 14.04 41.43 -24.02
C PHE A 33 13.95 42.34 -25.26
N PRO A 34 13.46 43.58 -25.12
CA PRO A 34 13.37 44.53 -26.22
C PRO A 34 14.76 45.00 -26.66
N GLN A 35 14.94 45.08 -27.99
CA GLN A 35 16.12 45.64 -28.66
C GLN A 35 16.35 47.09 -28.20
N GLY A 36 17.47 47.33 -27.52
CA GLY A 36 17.84 48.67 -27.09
C GLY A 36 19.01 48.70 -26.10
N TRP A 37 20.07 47.93 -26.36
CA TRP A 37 21.29 47.99 -25.55
C TRP A 37 22.34 48.83 -26.28
N THR A 38 22.62 50.02 -25.75
CA THR A 38 23.79 50.84 -26.10
C THR A 38 24.83 50.66 -24.99
N PRO A 39 26.11 50.36 -25.31
CA PRO A 39 27.14 50.16 -24.31
C PRO A 39 27.60 51.50 -23.75
N GLY A 40 27.32 51.79 -22.47
CA GLY A 40 27.89 52.96 -21.79
C GLY A 40 27.25 53.44 -20.49
N THR A 41 26.05 52.97 -20.10
CA THR A 41 25.36 53.48 -18.91
C THR A 41 25.13 52.38 -17.87
N ALA A 42 25.62 52.63 -16.65
CA ALA A 42 25.40 51.76 -15.50
C ALA A 42 23.90 51.64 -15.19
N PRO A 43 23.34 50.44 -14.99
CA PRO A 43 21.94 50.28 -14.66
C PRO A 43 21.66 50.79 -13.24
N GLY A 44 20.62 51.61 -13.09
CA GLY A 44 20.10 51.99 -11.78
C GLY A 44 19.49 50.80 -11.01
N PRO A 45 19.35 50.91 -9.68
CA PRO A 45 18.82 49.83 -8.84
C PRO A 45 17.35 49.54 -9.20
N TYR A 46 17.09 48.32 -9.66
CA TYR A 46 15.73 47.87 -9.97
C TYR A 46 14.92 47.65 -8.67
N PRO A 47 13.63 48.05 -8.64
CA PRO A 47 12.74 47.74 -7.53
C PRO A 47 12.47 46.23 -7.47
N GLN A 48 12.71 45.62 -6.30
CA GLN A 48 12.39 44.22 -6.04
C GLN A 48 10.87 44.02 -6.08
N GLN A 49 10.37 43.35 -7.12
CA GLN A 49 9.01 42.81 -7.12
C GLN A 49 8.95 41.55 -6.23
N PRO A 50 7.92 41.42 -5.37
CA PRO A 50 7.68 40.19 -4.61
C PRO A 50 7.40 39.04 -5.59
N ALA A 51 8.28 38.04 -5.60
CA ALA A 51 8.09 36.85 -6.41
C ALA A 51 6.83 36.09 -5.94
N PRO A 52 5.94 35.66 -6.87
CA PRO A 52 4.78 34.86 -6.51
C PRO A 52 5.23 33.53 -5.91
N ALA A 53 4.65 33.19 -4.75
CA ALA A 53 4.85 31.95 -4.05
C ALA A 53 4.41 30.76 -4.93
N GLY A 54 5.34 30.22 -5.70
CA GLY A 54 5.18 28.91 -6.33
C GLY A 54 4.97 27.83 -5.26
N PRO A 55 4.36 26.68 -5.60
CA PRO A 55 4.16 25.59 -4.66
C PRO A 55 5.52 25.18 -4.08
N GLN A 56 5.73 25.58 -2.82
CA GLN A 56 6.88 25.24 -2.01
C GLN A 56 6.79 23.75 -1.74
N TRP A 57 7.33 22.97 -2.67
CA TRP A 57 7.71 21.60 -2.39
C TRP A 57 8.59 21.64 -1.16
N ASN A 58 8.08 21.06 -0.08
CA ASN A 58 8.80 20.92 1.17
C ASN A 58 9.91 19.89 0.94
N THR A 59 10.93 20.29 0.19
CA THR A 59 12.25 19.65 0.11
C THR A 59 12.93 19.89 1.44
N ALA A 60 12.42 19.25 2.48
CA ALA A 60 13.17 19.01 3.70
C ALA A 60 14.39 18.14 3.33
N GLY A 61 15.49 18.79 2.93
CA GLY A 61 16.81 18.16 2.80
C GLY A 61 17.52 18.23 1.44
N ALA A 62 17.12 19.10 0.50
CA ALA A 62 17.88 19.30 -0.75
C ALA A 62 18.51 20.71 -0.83
N GLY A 63 19.16 21.13 0.25
CA GLY A 63 20.07 22.26 0.27
C GLY A 63 21.48 21.74 0.52
N GLY A 64 22.26 21.54 -0.54
CA GLY A 64 23.60 21.02 -0.42
C GLY A 64 24.32 20.94 -1.75
N SER A 65 24.78 22.09 -2.23
CA SER A 65 26.05 22.16 -2.95
C SER A 65 27.08 21.34 -2.15
N GLY A 66 27.46 20.19 -2.69
CA GLY A 66 28.32 19.23 -2.01
C GLY A 66 29.65 19.87 -1.61
N PRO A 67 30.06 19.79 -0.34
CA PRO A 67 31.47 19.89 0.02
C PRO A 67 32.21 18.63 -0.48
N PRO A 68 33.52 18.74 -0.76
CA PRO A 68 34.32 17.61 -1.23
C PRO A 68 34.32 16.49 -0.19
N ALA A 69 34.43 15.25 -0.69
CA ALA A 69 34.45 14.01 0.06
C ALA A 69 35.43 14.06 1.26
N GLY A 70 34.90 14.40 2.43
CA GLY A 70 35.59 14.28 3.71
C GLY A 70 35.30 12.90 4.32
N LEU A 71 36.37 12.23 4.77
CA LEU A 71 36.45 10.89 5.37
C LEU A 71 35.70 10.72 6.71
N GLY A 72 34.49 11.26 6.84
CA GLY A 72 33.66 11.17 8.03
C GLY A 72 32.19 11.09 7.64
N GLY A 73 31.77 9.95 7.10
CA GLY A 73 30.39 9.71 6.70
C GLY A 73 29.47 9.74 7.92
N THR A 74 28.80 10.87 8.16
CA THR A 74 27.65 10.89 9.05
C THR A 74 26.61 9.91 8.50
N PRO A 75 26.09 8.97 9.33
CA PRO A 75 25.12 8.01 8.86
C PRO A 75 23.94 8.76 8.24
N PRO A 76 23.45 8.33 7.05
CA PRO A 76 22.37 9.02 6.37
C PRO A 76 21.19 9.14 7.34
N ALA A 77 20.81 10.38 7.63
CA ALA A 77 19.70 10.67 8.54
C ALA A 77 18.46 9.94 8.02
N THR A 78 17.87 9.07 8.86
CA THR A 78 16.69 8.31 8.47
C THR A 78 15.55 9.30 8.28
N ALA A 79 15.06 9.43 7.03
CA ALA A 79 13.94 10.32 6.73
C ALA A 79 12.74 10.02 7.65
N PRO A 80 12.16 11.06 8.28
CA PRO A 80 11.05 10.87 9.22
C PRO A 80 9.86 10.21 8.52
N ARG A 81 9.13 9.36 9.26
CA ARG A 81 7.98 8.66 8.68
C ARG A 81 6.83 9.64 8.44
N PRO A 82 6.27 9.74 7.22
CA PRO A 82 5.14 10.59 6.94
C PRO A 82 3.89 10.14 7.71
N ARG A 83 3.10 11.10 8.22
CA ARG A 83 1.87 10.83 8.99
C ARG A 83 0.85 10.00 8.19
N GLN A 84 0.83 10.16 6.86
CA GLN A 84 -0.03 9.41 5.95
C GLN A 84 0.24 7.89 6.04
N LEU A 85 1.48 7.45 6.25
CA LEU A 85 1.77 6.02 6.43
C LEU A 85 1.20 5.48 7.74
N VAL A 86 1.29 6.26 8.81
CA VAL A 86 0.74 5.89 10.12
C VAL A 86 -0.78 5.81 10.05
N LEU A 87 -1.41 6.83 9.45
CA LEU A 87 -2.86 6.84 9.23
C LEU A 87 -3.30 5.66 8.36
N GLY A 88 -2.58 5.39 7.27
CA GLY A 88 -2.86 4.24 6.40
C GLY A 88 -2.80 2.91 7.14
N LEU A 89 -1.78 2.72 7.99
CA LEU A 89 -1.69 1.53 8.84
C LEU A 89 -2.89 1.40 9.79
N ILE A 90 -3.23 2.48 10.50
CA ILE A 90 -4.35 2.47 11.47
C ILE A 90 -5.66 2.09 10.77
N LEU A 91 -5.94 2.69 9.61
CA LEU A 91 -7.16 2.41 8.84
C LEU A 91 -7.22 0.96 8.35
N LEU A 92 -6.10 0.43 7.83
CA LEU A 92 -6.04 -0.96 7.36
C LEU A 92 -6.25 -1.95 8.50
N LEU A 93 -5.68 -1.69 9.68
CA LEU A 93 -5.90 -2.51 10.87
C LEU A 93 -7.34 -2.38 11.39
N ALA A 94 -7.90 -1.16 11.39
CA ALA A 94 -9.29 -0.93 11.77
C ALA A 94 -10.27 -1.66 10.83
N ALA A 95 -9.99 -1.73 9.53
CA ALA A 95 -10.79 -2.49 8.57
C ALA A 95 -10.69 -4.01 8.78
N ALA A 96 -9.53 -4.51 9.21
CA ALA A 96 -9.33 -5.95 9.50
C ALA A 96 -9.97 -6.39 10.83
N LEU A 97 -10.03 -5.48 11.81
CA LEU A 97 -10.51 -5.75 13.17
C LEU A 97 -11.86 -6.49 13.25
N PRO A 98 -12.94 -6.06 12.57
CA PRO A 98 -14.21 -6.77 12.66
C PRO A 98 -14.14 -8.21 12.17
N PHE A 99 -13.34 -8.51 11.16
CA PHE A 99 -13.16 -9.87 10.66
C PHE A 99 -12.38 -10.74 11.62
N VAL A 100 -11.38 -10.17 12.30
CA VAL A 100 -10.68 -10.87 13.39
C VAL A 100 -11.66 -11.19 14.52
N LEU A 101 -12.45 -10.20 14.96
CA LEU A 101 -13.43 -10.40 16.03
C LEU A 101 -14.50 -11.43 15.66
N MET A 102 -15.06 -11.33 14.45
CA MET A 102 -16.07 -12.28 13.94
C MET A 102 -15.47 -13.68 13.77
N GLY A 103 -14.26 -13.80 13.23
CA GLY A 103 -13.58 -15.08 13.06
C GLY A 103 -13.24 -15.75 14.40
N VAL A 104 -12.79 -14.98 15.39
CA VAL A 104 -12.59 -15.49 16.76
C VAL A 104 -13.92 -15.89 17.38
N ALA A 105 -14.95 -15.06 17.28
CA ALA A 105 -16.29 -15.37 17.78
C ALA A 105 -16.85 -16.66 17.17
N ALA A 106 -16.72 -16.84 15.86
CA ALA A 106 -17.16 -18.05 15.16
C ALA A 106 -16.42 -19.32 15.65
N MET A 107 -15.19 -19.19 16.15
CA MET A 107 -14.39 -20.30 16.66
C MET A 107 -14.71 -20.65 18.12
N VAL A 108 -15.00 -19.66 18.96
CA VAL A 108 -15.19 -19.86 20.40
C VAL A 108 -16.65 -20.03 20.80
N THR A 109 -17.58 -19.53 20.00
CA THR A 109 -19.00 -19.58 20.30
C THR A 109 -19.59 -20.90 19.77
N PRO A 110 -20.18 -21.75 20.62
CA PRO A 110 -20.93 -22.91 20.16
C PRO A 110 -22.18 -22.44 19.39
N VAL A 111 -22.42 -23.04 18.23
CA VAL A 111 -23.59 -22.71 17.40
C VAL A 111 -24.73 -23.54 17.94
N ASP A 112 -25.50 -22.96 18.85
CA ASP A 112 -26.62 -23.62 19.50
C ASP A 112 -27.95 -23.03 19.01
N GLU A 113 -29.04 -23.78 19.17
CA GLU A 113 -30.38 -23.35 18.78
C GLU A 113 -30.79 -21.99 19.37
N SER A 114 -30.32 -21.68 20.58
CA SER A 114 -30.61 -20.40 21.25
C SER A 114 -30.02 -19.18 20.51
N ILE A 115 -28.91 -19.34 19.78
CA ILE A 115 -28.31 -18.26 19.00
C ILE A 115 -29.15 -17.98 17.75
N LEU A 116 -29.71 -19.03 17.14
CA LEU A 116 -30.57 -18.91 15.96
C LEU A 116 -31.89 -18.23 16.31
N ASP A 117 -32.45 -18.57 17.48
CA ASP A 117 -33.64 -17.90 18.01
C ASP A 117 -33.37 -16.41 18.28
N GLN A 118 -32.22 -16.06 18.85
CA GLN A 118 -31.81 -14.67 19.07
C GLN A 118 -31.56 -13.91 17.75
N ALA A 119 -31.06 -14.61 16.73
CA ALA A 119 -30.88 -14.07 15.39
C ALA A 119 -32.20 -13.92 14.61
N GLY A 120 -33.32 -14.41 15.15
CA GLY A 120 -34.63 -14.35 14.53
C GLY A 120 -34.77 -15.23 13.29
N ILE A 121 -33.94 -16.28 13.16
CA ILE A 121 -33.96 -17.17 12.01
C ILE A 121 -35.12 -18.18 12.20
N PRO A 122 -36.11 -18.24 11.29
CA PRO A 122 -37.22 -19.18 11.42
C PRO A 122 -36.72 -20.63 11.34
N ARG A 123 -36.86 -21.38 12.44
CA ARG A 123 -36.38 -22.78 12.54
C ARG A 123 -36.89 -23.67 11.40
N ALA A 124 -38.19 -23.56 11.08
CA ALA A 124 -38.81 -24.35 10.02
C ALA A 124 -38.17 -24.13 8.63
N GLU A 125 -37.72 -22.90 8.35
CA GLU A 125 -37.07 -22.56 7.09
C GLU A 125 -35.62 -23.07 7.05
N LEU A 126 -34.90 -22.93 8.17
CA LEU A 126 -33.55 -23.50 8.30
C LEU A 126 -33.56 -25.03 8.19
N ASP A 127 -34.51 -25.70 8.86
CA ASP A 127 -34.66 -27.15 8.81
C ASP A 127 -35.00 -27.63 7.40
N ALA A 128 -35.87 -26.90 6.68
CA ALA A 128 -36.17 -27.20 5.28
C ALA A 128 -34.95 -27.05 4.38
N LEU A 129 -34.14 -25.99 4.57
CA LEU A 129 -32.89 -25.77 3.84
C LEU A 129 -31.85 -26.85 4.15
N MET A 130 -31.70 -27.23 5.42
CA MET A 130 -30.80 -28.31 5.84
C MET A 130 -31.24 -29.65 5.27
N ALA A 131 -32.54 -29.97 5.33
CA ALA A 131 -33.10 -31.18 4.74
C ALA A 131 -32.90 -31.21 3.21
N GLN A 132 -33.11 -30.08 2.53
CA GLN A 132 -32.88 -29.95 1.08
C GLN A 132 -31.39 -30.11 0.72
N ALA A 133 -30.49 -29.58 1.54
CA ALA A 133 -29.05 -29.73 1.37
C ALA A 133 -28.53 -31.11 1.82
N GLY A 134 -29.36 -31.96 2.43
CA GLY A 134 -28.95 -33.22 3.04
C GLY A 134 -27.93 -33.04 4.17
N MET A 135 -27.97 -31.87 4.83
CA MET A 135 -26.99 -31.46 5.84
C MET A 135 -27.58 -31.59 7.24
N SER A 136 -26.79 -32.11 8.17
CA SER A 136 -27.12 -32.09 9.61
C SER A 136 -26.73 -30.76 10.25
N PHE A 137 -27.35 -30.44 11.39
CA PHE A 137 -27.01 -29.23 12.16
C PHE A 137 -25.53 -29.16 12.57
N GLU A 138 -24.95 -30.30 12.95
CA GLU A 138 -23.53 -30.41 13.30
C GLU A 138 -22.62 -30.02 12.13
N GLN A 139 -22.98 -30.44 10.91
CA GLN A 139 -22.26 -30.08 9.69
C GLN A 139 -22.38 -28.58 9.38
N LEU A 140 -23.56 -27.98 9.60
CA LEU A 140 -23.75 -26.53 9.46
C LEU A 140 -22.86 -25.76 10.44
N ALA A 141 -22.87 -26.15 11.72
CA ALA A 141 -22.02 -25.55 12.75
C ALA A 141 -20.53 -25.68 12.41
N GLN A 142 -20.11 -26.86 11.93
CA GLN A 142 -18.75 -27.09 11.47
C GLN A 142 -18.40 -26.22 10.26
N MET A 143 -19.31 -26.05 9.30
CA MET A 143 -19.11 -25.20 8.13
C MET A 143 -18.93 -23.73 8.55
N VAL A 144 -19.75 -23.23 9.48
CA VAL A 144 -19.63 -21.87 10.03
C VAL A 144 -18.26 -21.69 10.71
N ARG A 145 -17.80 -22.66 11.51
CA ARG A 145 -16.46 -22.62 12.12
C ARG A 145 -15.34 -22.59 11.09
N VAL A 146 -15.40 -23.44 10.06
CA VAL A 146 -14.39 -23.50 8.99
C VAL A 146 -14.35 -22.17 8.22
N MET A 147 -15.52 -21.61 7.89
CA MET A 147 -15.60 -20.29 7.25
C MET A 147 -15.05 -19.18 8.16
N GLY A 148 -15.41 -19.21 9.45
CA GLY A 148 -14.87 -18.30 10.47
C GLY A 148 -13.35 -18.36 10.57
N ALA A 149 -12.78 -19.57 10.57
CA ALA A 149 -11.34 -19.80 10.59
C ALA A 149 -10.64 -19.26 9.34
N ILE A 150 -11.25 -19.43 8.15
CA ILE A 150 -10.72 -18.90 6.89
C ILE A 150 -10.74 -17.37 6.91
N PHE A 151 -11.84 -16.75 7.33
CA PHE A 151 -11.92 -15.29 7.47
C PHE A 151 -10.92 -14.76 8.49
N LEU A 152 -10.75 -15.44 9.62
CA LEU A 152 -9.75 -15.10 10.63
C LEU A 152 -8.33 -15.13 10.03
N ALA A 153 -7.97 -16.22 9.34
CA ALA A 153 -6.66 -16.37 8.73
C ALA A 153 -6.41 -15.27 7.68
N LEU A 154 -7.38 -14.98 6.82
CA LEU A 154 -7.27 -13.90 5.82
C LEU A 154 -7.13 -12.53 6.48
N ALA A 155 -7.89 -12.24 7.53
CA ALA A 155 -7.81 -10.99 8.27
C ALA A 155 -6.44 -10.80 8.95
N LEU A 156 -5.87 -11.89 9.50
CA LEU A 156 -4.53 -11.86 10.08
C LEU A 156 -3.45 -11.67 9.01
N VAL A 157 -3.54 -12.36 7.87
CA VAL A 157 -2.65 -12.15 6.72
C VAL A 157 -2.73 -10.70 6.24
N TYR A 158 -3.94 -10.14 6.14
CA TYR A 158 -4.16 -8.74 5.78
C TYR A 158 -3.47 -7.78 6.76
N ALA A 159 -3.66 -8.00 8.07
CA ALA A 159 -3.03 -7.18 9.11
C ALA A 159 -1.50 -7.27 9.07
N VAL A 160 -0.94 -8.47 8.89
CA VAL A 160 0.50 -8.68 8.74
C VAL A 160 1.02 -7.96 7.50
N LEU A 161 0.35 -8.08 6.36
CA LEU A 161 0.74 -7.36 5.14
C LEU A 161 0.66 -5.83 5.30
N ALA A 162 -0.29 -5.30 6.08
CA ALA A 162 -0.34 -3.88 6.42
C ALA A 162 0.88 -3.44 7.23
N VAL A 163 1.28 -4.22 8.24
CA VAL A 163 2.50 -3.96 9.01
C VAL A 163 3.75 -4.07 8.13
N VAL A 164 3.84 -5.08 7.27
CA VAL A 164 4.98 -5.30 6.36
C VAL A 164 5.08 -4.18 5.31
N ALA A 165 3.95 -3.72 4.77
CA ALA A 165 3.88 -2.56 3.89
C ALA A 165 4.36 -1.31 4.62
N PHE A 166 3.86 -1.05 5.83
CA PHE A 166 4.30 0.06 6.68
C PHE A 166 5.81 0.04 6.98
N ARG A 167 6.44 -1.15 7.05
CA ARG A 167 7.88 -1.30 7.26
C ARG A 167 8.75 -0.96 6.04
N GLY A 168 8.18 -0.80 4.84
CA GLY A 168 8.95 -0.46 3.64
C GLY A 168 8.91 -1.47 2.50
N ALA A 169 8.27 -2.62 2.66
CA ALA A 169 8.35 -3.70 1.67
C ALA A 169 7.53 -3.37 0.40
N GLY A 170 8.21 -3.26 -0.74
CA GLY A 170 7.58 -2.86 -2.01
C GLY A 170 6.44 -3.78 -2.44
N GLY A 171 6.63 -5.11 -2.33
CA GLY A 171 5.64 -6.10 -2.74
C GLY A 171 4.38 -6.14 -1.86
N ALA A 172 4.49 -5.77 -0.58
CA ALA A 172 3.38 -5.86 0.36
C ALA A 172 2.24 -4.87 0.04
N ARG A 173 2.55 -3.70 -0.51
CA ARG A 173 1.52 -2.73 -0.93
C ARG A 173 0.67 -3.26 -2.09
N LEU A 174 1.32 -3.88 -3.07
CA LEU A 174 0.63 -4.50 -4.20
C LEU A 174 -0.18 -5.71 -3.73
N ALA A 175 0.40 -6.57 -2.89
CA ALA A 175 -0.29 -7.71 -2.31
C ALA A 175 -1.55 -7.26 -1.53
N LEU A 176 -1.47 -6.19 -0.73
CA LEU A 176 -2.63 -5.61 -0.04
C LEU A 176 -3.69 -5.07 -1.00
N ALA A 177 -3.29 -4.37 -2.07
CA ALA A 177 -4.22 -3.84 -3.06
C ALA A 177 -4.97 -4.97 -3.77
N VAL A 178 -4.25 -6.02 -4.19
CA VAL A 178 -4.82 -7.23 -4.79
C VAL A 178 -5.72 -7.94 -3.79
N LEU A 179 -5.28 -8.14 -2.54
CA LEU A 179 -6.07 -8.81 -1.52
C LEU A 179 -7.36 -8.02 -1.20
N THR A 180 -7.28 -6.69 -1.10
CA THR A 180 -8.47 -5.83 -0.89
C THR A 180 -9.43 -5.89 -2.07
N GLY A 181 -8.94 -5.93 -3.30
CA GLY A 181 -9.79 -6.04 -4.49
C GLY A 181 -10.42 -7.44 -4.62
N VAL A 182 -9.59 -8.49 -4.60
CA VAL A 182 -10.00 -9.87 -4.83
C VAL A 182 -10.89 -10.40 -3.71
N TYR A 183 -10.65 -10.02 -2.45
CA TYR A 183 -11.49 -10.48 -1.33
C TYR A 183 -12.52 -9.44 -0.91
N GLY A 184 -12.15 -8.16 -0.87
CA GLY A 184 -13.05 -7.10 -0.38
C GLY A 184 -14.27 -6.90 -1.29
N LEU A 185 -14.14 -7.02 -2.62
CA LEU A 185 -15.29 -6.88 -3.53
C LEU A 185 -16.29 -8.05 -3.41
N PRO A 186 -15.89 -9.34 -3.50
CA PRO A 186 -16.83 -10.43 -3.26
C PRO A 186 -17.46 -10.39 -1.88
N LEU A 187 -16.70 -10.00 -0.85
CA LEU A 187 -17.20 -9.89 0.52
C LEU A 187 -18.25 -8.77 0.61
N LEU A 188 -18.00 -7.61 -0.02
CA LEU A 188 -19.02 -6.55 -0.16
C LEU A 188 -20.29 -7.08 -0.81
N LEU A 189 -20.18 -7.82 -1.92
CA LEU A 189 -21.34 -8.36 -2.63
C LEU A 189 -22.11 -9.38 -1.78
N MET A 190 -21.41 -10.21 -1.01
CA MET A 190 -22.01 -11.20 -0.11
C MET A 190 -22.71 -10.56 1.09
N MET A 191 -22.15 -9.48 1.66
CA MET A 191 -22.71 -8.79 2.83
C MET A 191 -23.72 -7.70 2.48
N ALA A 192 -23.76 -7.23 1.24
CA ALA A 192 -24.66 -6.16 0.80
C ALA A 192 -26.16 -6.43 1.10
N PRO A 193 -26.70 -7.65 0.98
CA PRO A 193 -28.11 -7.92 1.30
C PRO A 193 -28.45 -7.81 2.78
N THR A 194 -27.50 -8.11 3.67
CA THR A 194 -27.77 -8.22 5.11
C THR A 194 -27.28 -7.00 5.89
N LEU A 195 -26.10 -6.48 5.56
CA LEU A 195 -25.43 -5.40 6.29
C LEU A 195 -24.72 -4.42 5.31
N PRO A 196 -25.47 -3.73 4.42
CA PRO A 196 -24.89 -2.95 3.34
C PRO A 196 -24.00 -1.81 3.84
N LEU A 197 -24.47 -1.05 4.84
CA LEU A 197 -23.71 0.08 5.39
C LEU A 197 -22.39 -0.38 6.00
N PHE A 198 -22.41 -1.48 6.75
CA PHE A 198 -21.22 -2.03 7.36
C PHE A 198 -20.19 -2.46 6.32
N ALA A 199 -20.63 -3.23 5.31
CA ALA A 199 -19.75 -3.72 4.26
C ALA A 199 -19.11 -2.57 3.45
N VAL A 200 -19.92 -1.55 3.10
CA VAL A 200 -19.43 -0.34 2.42
C VAL A 200 -18.43 0.43 3.28
N LEU A 201 -18.71 0.63 4.57
CA LEU A 201 -17.82 1.35 5.48
C LEU A 201 -16.48 0.64 5.64
N VAL A 202 -16.47 -0.68 5.84
CA VAL A 202 -15.24 -1.46 5.98
C VAL A 202 -14.40 -1.38 4.71
N LEU A 203 -15.01 -1.53 3.54
CA LEU A 203 -14.30 -1.42 2.26
C LEU A 203 -13.79 0.02 2.03
N ALA A 204 -14.58 1.04 2.35
CA ALA A 204 -14.18 2.43 2.23
C ALA A 204 -12.99 2.78 3.14
N VAL A 205 -12.98 2.30 4.38
CA VAL A 205 -11.87 2.46 5.32
C VAL A 205 -10.61 1.76 4.79
N ALA A 206 -10.73 0.53 4.30
CA ALA A 206 -9.62 -0.21 3.70
C ALA A 206 -9.06 0.49 2.46
N ALA A 207 -9.93 0.94 1.55
CA ALA A 207 -9.56 1.66 0.33
C ALA A 207 -8.88 2.99 0.67
N PHE A 208 -9.42 3.74 1.64
CA PHE A 208 -8.79 4.99 2.09
C PHE A 208 -7.41 4.73 2.70
N GLY A 209 -7.26 3.69 3.53
CA GLY A 209 -5.97 3.25 4.05
C GLY A 209 -4.95 2.92 2.95
N LEU A 210 -5.38 2.20 1.91
CA LEU A 210 -4.56 1.93 0.72
C LEU A 210 -4.15 3.21 0.00
N VAL A 211 -5.07 4.13 -0.27
CA VAL A 211 -4.78 5.41 -0.93
C VAL A 211 -3.67 6.17 -0.18
N GLN A 212 -3.70 6.15 1.16
CA GLN A 212 -2.64 6.80 1.96
C GLN A 212 -1.25 6.14 1.77
N LEU A 213 -1.17 4.82 1.59
CA LEU A 213 0.08 4.12 1.26
C LEU A 213 0.63 4.45 -0.14
N TYR A 214 -0.21 4.98 -1.03
CA TYR A 214 0.14 5.41 -2.40
C TYR A 214 0.23 6.94 -2.55
N SER A 215 0.06 7.69 -1.46
CA SER A 215 0.26 9.14 -1.43
C SER A 215 1.69 9.54 -1.82
N ARG A 216 1.87 10.77 -2.30
CA ARG A 216 3.20 11.29 -2.67
C ARG A 216 4.22 11.22 -1.51
N PRO A 217 3.89 11.66 -0.28
CA PRO A 217 4.83 11.58 0.84
C PRO A 217 5.25 10.15 1.16
N ALA A 218 4.31 9.19 1.06
CA ALA A 218 4.61 7.78 1.24
C ALA A 218 5.58 7.27 0.17
N LYS A 219 5.33 7.58 -1.11
CA LYS A 219 6.19 7.18 -2.24
C LYS A 219 7.62 7.71 -2.10
N GLU A 220 7.78 8.97 -1.72
CA GLU A 220 9.09 9.59 -1.46
C GLU A 220 9.83 8.87 -0.32
N TRP A 221 9.13 8.58 0.78
CA TRP A 221 9.71 7.84 1.91
C TRP A 221 10.18 6.43 1.51
N TYR A 222 9.38 5.69 0.72
CA TYR A 222 9.78 4.38 0.22
C TYR A 222 10.97 4.45 -0.75
N ALA A 223 11.03 5.49 -1.60
CA ALA A 223 12.13 5.69 -2.53
C ALA A 223 13.45 5.97 -1.78
N ALA A 224 13.43 6.85 -0.78
CA ALA A 224 14.59 7.15 0.06
C ALA A 224 15.15 5.89 0.76
N ARG A 225 14.27 5.00 1.24
CA ARG A 225 14.68 3.73 1.84
C ARG A 225 15.36 2.76 0.86
N LYS A 226 14.91 2.72 -0.40
CA LYS A 226 15.52 1.84 -1.42
C LYS A 226 16.95 2.27 -1.72
N VAL A 227 17.18 3.58 -1.85
CA VAL A 227 18.53 4.13 -2.08
C VAL A 227 19.45 3.81 -0.91
N GLY A 228 19.00 4.06 0.33
CA GLY A 228 19.79 3.73 1.54
C GLY A 228 19.97 2.22 1.81
N ALA A 229 19.18 1.35 1.16
CA ALA A 229 19.42 -0.09 1.20
C ALA A 229 20.51 -0.51 0.21
N ALA A 230 20.49 0.03 -1.01
CA ALA A 230 21.50 -0.24 -2.04
C ALA A 230 22.91 0.25 -1.63
N GLN A 231 22.99 1.38 -0.93
CA GLN A 231 24.26 1.91 -0.40
C GLN A 231 24.90 1.06 0.71
N ARG A 232 24.14 0.18 1.38
CA ARG A 232 24.65 -0.70 2.44
C ARG A 232 25.12 -2.07 1.93
N SER A 233 24.81 -2.39 0.68
CA SER A 233 25.13 -3.69 0.06
C SER A 233 26.35 -3.67 -0.85
N GLY A 234 26.97 -2.49 -1.05
CA GLY A 234 28.22 -2.34 -1.81
C GLY A 234 29.36 -1.97 -0.86
#